data_AF-A0A674P7F2-F1
#
_entry.id   AF-A0A674P7F2-F1
#
_cell.length_a   1.000
_cell.length_b   1.000
_cell.length_c   1.000
_cell.angle_alpha   90.00
_cell.angle_beta   90.00
_cell.angle_gamma   90.00
#
_symmetry.space_group_name_H-M   'P 1'
#
loop_
_entity.id
_entity.type
_entity.pdbx_description
1 polymer ?
#
loop_
_entity_poly.entity_id
_entity_poly.type
_entity_poly.pdbx_seq_one_letter_code
_entity_poly.pdbx_strand_id
1 'polypeptide(L)'
;MGTFVTLAEVLEARGSPLDEDEVWCLLLATTEALLDISKKGSGNICNVLSPGSMLLSANGSLAFKSCARYEDVASYKAPEVQQGHPASSRTAAEKMVVYSLGMTFYWCVDYRLPQNQPVHLSSELEGLLLSMCEDVAARRTDLLSVLEACELHHRTTMLLPAERLIRQLVEEVYRNSADHTPVAENGSELTDRSQMIRHRLHSKI
;
A
#
# COMPACT_ATOMS: atom_id res chain seq x y z
N MET A 1 14.10 -1.04 -21.72
CA MET A 1 12.84 -1.69 -21.31
C MET A 1 12.75 -1.51 -19.81
N GLY A 2 11.79 -0.73 -19.31
CA GLY A 2 11.60 -0.57 -17.87
C GLY A 2 10.76 -1.73 -17.37
N THR A 3 11.38 -2.68 -16.69
CA THR A 3 10.69 -3.85 -16.13
C THR A 3 10.11 -3.42 -14.78
N PHE A 4 8.79 -3.50 -14.65
CA PHE A 4 8.07 -3.24 -13.40
C PHE A 4 7.66 -4.55 -12.77
N VAL A 5 7.65 -4.58 -11.44
CA VAL A 5 7.01 -5.63 -10.62
C VAL A 5 5.98 -4.95 -9.72
N THR A 6 4.91 -5.65 -9.38
CA THR A 6 3.91 -5.19 -8.42
C THR A 6 4.39 -5.44 -7.00
N LEU A 7 3.87 -4.66 -6.04
CA LEU A 7 4.13 -4.94 -4.62
C LEU A 7 3.57 -6.32 -4.21
N ALA A 8 2.51 -6.80 -4.87
CA ALA A 8 2.03 -8.17 -4.71
C ALA A 8 3.08 -9.21 -5.13
N GLU A 9 3.70 -9.06 -6.30
CA GLU A 9 4.78 -9.95 -6.77
C GLU A 9 5.99 -9.94 -5.84
N VAL A 10 6.33 -8.78 -5.25
CA VAL A 10 7.37 -8.68 -4.22
C VAL A 10 7.05 -9.55 -3.00
N LEU A 11 5.83 -9.43 -2.48
CA LEU A 11 5.37 -10.22 -1.33
C LEU A 11 5.28 -11.71 -1.65
N GLU A 12 4.81 -12.07 -2.84
CA GLU A 12 4.75 -13.46 -3.30
C GLU A 12 6.15 -14.07 -3.45
N ALA A 13 7.08 -13.35 -4.07
CA ALA A 13 8.45 -13.82 -4.28
C ALA A 13 9.20 -14.02 -2.96
N ARG A 14 9.02 -13.14 -1.97
CA ARG A 14 9.69 -13.28 -0.65
C ARG A 14 8.95 -14.20 0.32
N GLY A 15 7.65 -14.39 0.15
CA GLY A 15 6.83 -15.25 1.00
C GLY A 15 6.63 -14.76 2.44
N SER A 16 7.00 -13.51 2.74
CA SER A 16 6.95 -12.87 4.06
C SER A 16 6.30 -11.48 3.98
N PRO A 17 5.80 -10.92 5.10
CA PRO A 17 5.33 -9.55 5.14
C PRO A 17 6.46 -8.54 4.90
N LEU A 18 6.07 -7.29 4.68
CA LEU A 18 7.00 -6.16 4.78
C LEU A 18 7.37 -5.90 6.24
N ASP A 19 8.62 -5.54 6.45
CA ASP A 19 9.11 -5.02 7.73
C ASP A 19 8.78 -3.52 7.86
N GLU A 20 8.82 -3.01 9.09
CA GLU A 20 8.40 -1.63 9.40
C GLU A 20 9.20 -0.57 8.62
N ASP A 21 10.52 -0.70 8.53
CA ASP A 21 11.37 0.23 7.78
C ASP A 21 11.00 0.25 6.29
N GLU A 22 10.60 -0.91 5.74
CA GLU A 22 10.18 -1.02 4.35
C GLU A 22 8.86 -0.29 4.12
N VAL A 23 7.93 -0.39 5.07
CA VAL A 23 6.66 0.34 5.04
C VAL A 23 6.90 1.84 5.08
N TRP A 24 7.74 2.32 6.00
CA TRP A 24 8.08 3.75 6.06
C TRP A 24 8.63 4.25 4.74
N CYS A 25 9.62 3.54 4.16
CA CYS A 25 10.24 3.91 2.89
C CYS A 25 9.25 3.92 1.72
N LEU A 26 8.43 2.87 1.61
CA LEU A 26 7.45 2.77 0.53
C LEU A 26 6.30 3.77 0.71
N LEU A 27 5.89 4.05 1.94
CA LEU A 27 4.87 5.05 2.25
C LEU A 27 5.34 6.46 1.88
N LEU A 28 6.61 6.79 2.18
CA LEU A 28 7.23 8.05 1.73
C LEU A 28 7.18 8.17 0.20
N ALA A 29 7.78 7.22 -0.52
CA ALA A 29 7.88 7.27 -1.97
C ALA A 29 6.50 7.28 -2.65
N THR A 30 5.54 6.53 -2.11
CA THR A 30 4.18 6.48 -2.66
C THR A 30 3.48 7.82 -2.46
N THR A 31 3.63 8.43 -1.30
CA THR A 31 3.02 9.73 -0.99
C THR A 31 3.60 10.83 -1.87
N GLU A 32 4.93 10.87 -2.08
CA GLU A 32 5.58 11.79 -3.00
C GLU A 32 5.06 11.64 -4.44
N ALA A 33 4.97 10.40 -4.93
CA ALA A 33 4.46 10.10 -6.27
C ALA A 33 2.98 10.52 -6.44
N LEU A 34 2.14 10.28 -5.43
CA LEU A 34 0.73 10.70 -5.45
C LEU A 34 0.58 12.22 -5.45
N LEU A 35 1.39 12.93 -4.67
CA LEU A 35 1.39 14.39 -4.64
C LEU A 35 1.85 14.98 -5.98
N ASP A 36 2.86 14.40 -6.62
CA ASP A 36 3.33 14.80 -7.95
C ASP A 36 2.26 14.59 -9.04
N ILE A 37 1.60 13.43 -9.04
CA ILE A 37 0.47 13.14 -9.94
C ILE A 37 -0.67 14.14 -9.73
N SER A 38 -1.00 14.42 -8.46
CA SER A 38 -2.04 15.38 -8.09
C SER A 38 -1.70 16.79 -8.60
N LYS A 39 -0.43 17.23 -8.49
CA LYS A 39 0.03 18.54 -9.01
C LYS A 39 -0.07 18.64 -10.54
N LYS A 40 0.22 17.55 -11.25
CA LYS A 40 0.20 17.50 -12.72
C LYS A 40 -1.22 17.54 -13.32
N GLY A 41 -2.27 17.48 -12.50
CA GLY A 41 -3.66 17.52 -12.97
C GLY A 41 -4.05 16.31 -13.81
N SER A 42 -3.30 15.20 -13.72
CA SER A 42 -3.64 13.96 -14.40
C SER A 42 -4.95 13.44 -13.80
N GLY A 43 -6.05 13.57 -14.56
CA GLY A 43 -7.43 13.33 -14.12
C GLY A 43 -7.79 11.87 -13.82
N ASN A 44 -6.79 11.00 -13.61
CA ASN A 44 -7.00 9.58 -13.37
C ASN A 44 -6.05 9.11 -12.26
N ILE A 45 -6.18 9.70 -11.07
CA ILE A 45 -5.61 9.10 -9.86
C ILE A 45 -6.27 7.73 -9.69
N CYS A 46 -5.49 6.67 -9.48
CA CYS A 46 -6.07 5.37 -9.19
C CYS A 46 -6.87 5.48 -7.89
N ASN A 47 -8.21 5.40 -7.99
CA ASN A 47 -9.09 5.60 -6.84
C ASN A 47 -8.93 4.51 -5.75
N VAL A 48 -8.31 3.39 -6.11
CA VAL A 48 -8.09 2.25 -5.22
C VAL A 48 -6.69 1.72 -5.45
N LEU A 49 -5.81 1.96 -4.48
CA LEU A 49 -4.51 1.33 -4.38
C LEU A 49 -4.65 -0.03 -3.68
N SER A 50 -3.96 -1.02 -4.24
CA SER A 50 -3.74 -2.36 -3.70
C SER A 50 -2.27 -2.73 -3.92
N PRO A 51 -1.74 -3.79 -3.27
CA PRO A 51 -0.41 -4.31 -3.57
C PRO A 51 -0.24 -4.66 -5.07
N GLY A 52 -1.31 -5.15 -5.71
CA GLY A 52 -1.33 -5.44 -7.14
C GLY A 52 -1.24 -4.19 -8.01
N SER A 53 -1.77 -3.04 -7.57
CA SER A 53 -1.78 -1.80 -8.34
C SER A 53 -0.46 -1.00 -8.33
N MET A 54 0.37 -1.23 -7.30
CA MET A 54 1.59 -0.47 -7.05
C MET A 54 2.77 -1.09 -7.79
N LEU A 55 3.30 -0.38 -8.78
CA LEU A 55 4.37 -0.84 -9.65
C LEU A 55 5.71 -0.26 -9.19
N LEU A 56 6.64 -1.14 -8.86
CA LEU A 56 8.02 -0.84 -8.51
C LEU A 56 8.90 -1.11 -9.73
N SER A 57 9.80 -0.19 -10.03
CA SER A 57 10.70 -0.31 -11.18
C SER A 57 12.15 -0.54 -10.76
N ALA A 58 12.91 -1.19 -11.64
CA ALA A 58 14.34 -1.43 -11.43
C ALA A 58 15.19 -0.14 -11.34
N ASN A 59 14.65 1.03 -11.68
CA ASN A 59 15.33 2.30 -11.47
C ASN A 59 15.01 2.95 -10.11
N GLY A 60 14.16 2.33 -9.29
CA GLY A 60 13.79 2.84 -7.96
C GLY A 60 12.60 3.80 -7.94
N SER A 61 11.83 3.88 -9.03
CA SER A 61 10.61 4.70 -9.10
C SER A 61 9.32 3.87 -8.94
N LEU A 62 8.25 4.55 -8.50
CA LEU A 62 6.90 4.00 -8.40
C LEU A 62 6.01 4.48 -9.55
N ALA A 63 5.12 3.60 -9.98
CA ALA A 63 4.00 3.92 -10.86
C ALA A 63 2.74 3.20 -10.36
N PHE A 64 1.57 3.59 -10.87
CA PHE A 64 0.30 3.00 -10.47
C PHE A 64 -0.49 2.58 -11.71
N LYS A 65 -0.95 1.33 -11.75
CA LYS A 65 -1.91 0.89 -12.77
C LYS A 65 -3.34 1.05 -12.24
N SER A 66 -4.27 1.38 -13.13
CA SER A 66 -5.69 1.38 -12.80
C SER A 66 -6.18 -0.05 -12.60
N CYS A 67 -6.71 -0.37 -11.42
CA CYS A 67 -7.38 -1.67 -11.17
C CYS A 67 -8.75 -1.68 -11.86
N ALA A 68 -8.75 -1.85 -13.17
CA ALA A 68 -9.97 -2.03 -13.94
C ALA A 68 -10.44 -3.48 -13.83
N ARG A 69 -11.45 -3.70 -12.96
CA ARG A 69 -12.43 -4.80 -13.01
C ARG A 69 -11.99 -6.24 -12.66
N TYR A 70 -10.71 -6.58 -12.59
CA TYR A 70 -10.27 -7.99 -12.44
C TYR A 70 -9.54 -8.36 -11.14
N GLU A 71 -9.09 -7.40 -10.33
CA GLU A 71 -8.57 -7.68 -8.99
C GLU A 71 -9.68 -7.44 -7.96
N ASP A 72 -9.88 -8.35 -6.99
CA ASP A 72 -10.76 -8.09 -5.86
C ASP A 72 -10.12 -7.04 -4.94
N VAL A 73 -10.32 -5.78 -5.33
CA VAL A 73 -9.85 -4.62 -4.58
C VAL A 73 -10.90 -4.12 -3.58
N ALA A 74 -11.98 -4.87 -3.34
CA ALA A 74 -13.08 -4.41 -2.48
C ALA A 74 -12.60 -4.10 -1.06
N SER A 75 -11.66 -4.90 -0.55
CA SER A 75 -11.07 -4.75 0.78
C SER A 75 -10.25 -3.47 0.98
N TYR A 76 -9.79 -2.85 -0.11
CA TYR A 76 -8.98 -1.63 -0.09
C TYR A 76 -9.80 -0.35 -0.29
N LYS A 77 -11.06 -0.46 -0.71
CA LYS A 77 -11.91 0.70 -0.96
C LYS A 77 -12.27 1.42 0.35
N ALA A 78 -12.29 2.75 0.29
CA ALA A 78 -12.84 3.57 1.36
C ALA A 78 -14.33 3.24 1.59
N PRO A 79 -14.84 3.29 2.84
CA PRO A 79 -16.22 2.93 3.16
C PRO A 79 -17.26 3.68 2.31
N GLU A 80 -17.05 4.97 2.08
CA GLU A 80 -17.92 5.80 1.26
C GLU A 80 -18.01 5.31 -0.20
N VAL A 81 -16.91 4.78 -0.75
CA VAL A 81 -16.86 4.22 -2.11
C VAL A 81 -17.59 2.87 -2.16
N GLN A 82 -17.45 2.04 -1.11
CA GLN A 82 -18.19 0.78 -1.01
C GLN A 82 -19.70 1.00 -0.92
N GLN A 83 -20.12 2.11 -0.31
CA GLN A 83 -21.52 2.55 -0.24
C GLN A 83 -22.03 3.20 -1.54
N GLY A 84 -21.19 3.31 -2.57
CA GLY A 84 -21.57 3.87 -3.87
C GLY A 84 -21.50 5.39 -3.94
N HIS A 85 -20.82 6.07 -3.01
CA HIS A 85 -20.60 7.51 -3.06
C HIS A 85 -19.28 7.82 -3.78
N PRO A 86 -19.31 8.33 -5.03
CA PRO A 86 -18.09 8.72 -5.73
C PRO A 86 -17.48 9.99 -5.14
N ALA A 87 -16.23 10.28 -5.48
CA ALA A 87 -15.55 11.50 -5.04
C ALA A 87 -16.30 12.74 -5.54
N SER A 88 -16.70 13.62 -4.62
CA SER A 88 -17.39 14.87 -4.92
C SER A 88 -16.44 16.07 -5.13
N SER A 89 -15.17 15.92 -4.77
CA SER A 89 -14.14 16.95 -4.88
C SER A 89 -12.74 16.33 -4.94
N ARG A 90 -11.72 17.15 -5.26
CA ARG A 90 -10.31 16.73 -5.20
C ARG A 90 -9.91 16.26 -3.80
N THR A 91 -10.34 16.96 -2.76
CA THR A 91 -10.11 16.56 -1.36
C THR A 91 -10.79 15.23 -1.04
N ALA A 92 -12.02 15.01 -1.51
CA ALA A 92 -12.69 13.72 -1.32
C ALA A 92 -11.94 12.58 -2.02
N ALA A 93 -11.48 12.79 -3.26
CA ALA A 93 -10.66 11.82 -3.99
C ALA A 93 -9.34 11.52 -3.26
N GLU A 94 -8.68 12.55 -2.72
CA GLU A 94 -7.46 12.38 -1.92
C GLU A 94 -7.72 11.51 -0.69
N LYS A 95 -8.79 11.79 0.07
CA LYS A 95 -9.13 10.99 1.25
C LYS A 95 -9.42 9.53 0.89
N MET A 96 -10.05 9.25 -0.26
CA MET A 96 -10.27 7.88 -0.73
C MET A 96 -8.95 7.16 -1.02
N VAL A 97 -8.00 7.85 -1.64
CA VAL A 97 -6.66 7.30 -1.94
C VAL A 97 -5.85 7.08 -0.67
N VAL A 98 -5.88 8.01 0.29
CA VAL A 98 -5.23 7.86 1.60
C VAL A 98 -5.73 6.60 2.31
N TYR A 99 -7.04 6.38 2.33
CA TYR A 99 -7.62 5.17 2.89
C TYR A 99 -7.09 3.91 2.21
N SER A 100 -7.14 3.89 0.88
CA SER A 100 -6.70 2.74 0.10
C SER A 100 -5.22 2.44 0.29
N LEU A 101 -4.40 3.48 0.44
CA LEU A 101 -2.98 3.38 0.73
C LEU A 101 -2.73 2.79 2.12
N GLY A 102 -3.44 3.28 3.14
CA GLY A 102 -3.35 2.75 4.50
C GLY A 102 -3.74 1.27 4.55
N MET A 103 -4.86 0.90 3.92
CA MET A 103 -5.27 -0.50 3.79
C MET A 103 -4.25 -1.36 3.05
N THR A 104 -3.62 -0.81 2.01
CA THR A 104 -2.58 -1.51 1.24
C THR A 104 -1.41 -1.87 2.14
N PHE A 105 -0.85 -0.91 2.86
CA PHE A 105 0.31 -1.19 3.73
C PHE A 105 -0.05 -2.02 4.95
N TYR A 106 -1.23 -1.82 5.54
CA TYR A 106 -1.69 -2.69 6.63
C TYR A 106 -1.84 -4.15 6.18
N TRP A 107 -2.28 -4.37 4.94
CA TRP A 107 -2.32 -5.70 4.35
C TRP A 107 -0.91 -6.27 4.15
N CYS A 108 0.05 -5.46 3.69
CA CYS A 108 1.42 -5.90 3.45
C CYS A 108 2.16 -6.35 4.72
N VAL A 109 1.94 -5.67 5.86
CA VAL A 109 2.54 -6.07 7.15
C VAL A 109 1.86 -7.29 7.78
N ASP A 110 0.61 -7.57 7.39
CA ASP A 110 -0.15 -8.75 7.80
C ASP A 110 -0.10 -9.86 6.73
N TYR A 111 0.77 -9.75 5.73
CA TYR A 111 0.83 -10.71 4.64
C TYR A 111 1.32 -12.07 5.15
N ARG A 112 0.50 -13.11 4.94
CA ARG A 112 0.76 -14.50 5.34
C ARG A 112 1.16 -14.73 6.81
N LEU A 113 0.94 -13.77 7.71
CA LEU A 113 1.02 -14.02 9.14
C LEU A 113 0.00 -15.10 9.58
N PRO A 114 0.36 -16.01 10.50
CA PRO A 114 -0.59 -16.92 11.14
C PRO A 114 -1.73 -16.14 11.80
N GLN A 115 -2.96 -16.65 11.75
CA GLN A 115 -4.15 -15.94 12.28
C GLN A 115 -4.04 -15.55 13.77
N ASN A 116 -3.27 -16.33 14.55
CA ASN A 116 -3.06 -16.11 15.97
C ASN A 116 -1.88 -15.17 16.28
N GLN A 117 -1.16 -14.71 15.26
CA GLN A 117 -0.04 -13.79 15.41
C GLN A 117 -0.51 -12.37 15.08
N PRO A 118 -0.50 -11.44 16.06
CA PRO A 118 -0.82 -10.06 15.77
C PRO A 118 0.29 -9.41 14.93
N VAL A 119 -0.08 -8.42 14.12
CA VAL A 119 0.91 -7.53 13.50
C VAL A 119 1.63 -6.76 14.61
N HIS A 120 2.96 -6.79 14.59
CA HIS A 120 3.79 -6.03 15.52
C HIS A 120 4.38 -4.82 14.80
N LEU A 121 3.79 -3.65 15.04
CA LEU A 121 4.30 -2.36 14.56
C LEU A 121 4.65 -1.47 15.76
N SER A 122 5.52 -0.49 15.55
CA SER A 122 5.62 0.64 16.49
C SER A 122 4.28 1.37 16.63
N SER A 123 4.10 2.04 17.77
CA SER A 123 2.93 2.89 18.01
C SER A 123 2.78 4.00 16.96
N GLU A 124 3.91 4.48 16.44
CA GLU A 124 4.01 5.54 15.47
C GLU A 124 3.48 5.09 14.11
N LEU A 125 3.95 3.94 13.61
CA LEU A 125 3.48 3.41 12.33
C LEU A 125 2.04 2.91 12.42
N GLU A 126 1.68 2.20 13.49
CA GLU A 126 0.31 1.74 13.70
C GLU A 126 -0.66 2.93 13.76
N GLY A 127 -0.33 3.95 14.56
CA GLY A 127 -1.14 5.16 14.67
C GLY A 127 -1.31 5.88 13.33
N LEU A 128 -0.23 5.99 12.53
CA LEU A 128 -0.31 6.57 11.20
C LEU A 128 -1.23 5.77 10.27
N LEU A 129 -1.04 4.45 10.17
CA LEU A 129 -1.87 3.59 9.31
C LEU A 129 -3.34 3.60 9.74
N LEU A 130 -3.64 3.60 11.05
CA LEU A 130 -5.01 3.71 11.56
C LEU A 130 -5.62 5.07 11.20
N SER A 131 -4.87 6.17 11.35
CA SER A 131 -5.34 7.52 10.97
C SER A 131 -5.63 7.66 9.47
N MET A 132 -4.92 6.91 8.62
CA MET A 132 -5.19 6.81 7.18
C MET A 132 -6.45 6.00 6.89
N CYS A 133 -6.78 5.04 7.73
CA CYS A 133 -7.90 4.11 7.54
C CYS A 133 -9.17 4.50 8.30
N GLU A 134 -9.24 5.72 8.85
CA GLU A 134 -10.46 6.25 9.48
C GLU A 134 -11.67 6.14 8.56
N ASP A 135 -12.77 5.60 9.09
CA ASP A 135 -14.01 5.39 8.34
C ASP A 135 -14.68 6.71 7.96
N VAL A 136 -14.63 7.67 8.88
CA VAL A 136 -15.13 9.02 8.63
C VAL A 136 -14.06 9.79 7.86
N ALA A 137 -14.30 10.06 6.58
CA ALA A 137 -13.35 10.75 5.70
C ALA A 137 -12.82 12.10 6.25
N ALA A 138 -13.61 12.79 7.09
CA ALA A 138 -13.20 14.04 7.74
C ALA A 138 -12.19 13.85 8.90
N ARG A 139 -12.16 12.67 9.53
CA ARG A 139 -11.17 12.31 10.57
C ARG A 139 -9.88 11.74 9.99
N ARG A 140 -9.95 11.26 8.75
CA ARG A 140 -8.83 10.65 8.03
C ARG A 140 -7.72 11.67 7.82
N THR A 141 -6.47 11.25 7.98
CA THR A 141 -5.30 12.10 7.69
C THR A 141 -5.24 12.49 6.20
N ASP A 142 -4.49 13.53 5.84
CA ASP A 142 -4.24 13.94 4.44
C ASP A 142 -2.84 13.53 3.97
N LEU A 143 -2.60 13.60 2.65
CA LEU A 143 -1.31 13.16 2.08
C LEU A 143 -0.13 14.00 2.58
N LEU A 144 -0.34 15.28 2.89
CA LEU A 144 0.73 16.14 3.40
C LEU A 144 1.14 15.73 4.82
N SER A 145 0.16 15.44 5.67
CA SER A 145 0.41 14.93 7.03
C SER A 145 1.11 13.57 7.01
N VAL A 146 0.76 12.68 6.06
CA VAL A 146 1.46 11.40 5.85
C VAL A 146 2.91 11.64 5.42
N LEU A 147 3.14 12.57 4.49
CA LEU A 147 4.48 12.94 4.03
C LEU A 147 5.34 13.43 5.20
N GLU A 148 4.82 14.38 5.99
CA GLU A 148 5.53 14.94 7.14
C GLU A 148 5.94 13.88 8.17
N ALA A 149 5.03 12.94 8.47
CA ALA A 149 5.31 11.83 9.37
C ALA A 149 6.43 10.92 8.82
N CYS A 150 6.38 10.60 7.53
CA CYS A 150 7.38 9.76 6.88
C CYS A 150 8.76 10.44 6.81
N GLU A 151 8.82 11.73 6.47
CA GLU A 151 10.06 12.51 6.43
C GLU A 151 10.67 12.69 7.81
N LEU A 152 9.85 12.88 8.85
CA LEU A 152 10.32 12.93 10.22
C LEU A 152 10.92 11.59 10.63
N HIS A 153 10.25 10.48 10.34
CA HIS A 153 10.75 9.15 10.66
C HIS A 153 12.09 8.88 9.95
N HIS A 154 12.17 9.09 8.62
CA HIS A 154 13.40 8.88 7.85
C HIS A 154 14.60 9.67 8.40
N ARG A 155 14.37 10.92 8.84
CA ARG A 155 15.43 11.75 9.44
C ARG A 155 15.88 11.23 10.81
N THR A 156 14.97 10.70 11.61
CA THR A 156 15.27 10.21 12.96
C THR A 156 15.98 8.86 12.92
N THR A 157 15.55 7.94 12.04
CA THR A 157 16.05 6.56 11.99
C THR A 157 17.14 6.34 10.93
N MET A 158 17.44 7.35 10.09
CA MET A 158 18.45 7.30 9.04
C MET A 158 18.21 6.15 8.05
N LEU A 159 16.95 5.95 7.65
CA LEU A 159 16.57 4.91 6.69
C LEU A 159 17.27 5.06 5.35
N LEU A 160 17.34 3.95 4.62
CA LEU A 160 17.81 3.95 3.24
C LEU A 160 16.94 4.88 2.37
N PRO A 161 17.52 5.56 1.36
CA PRO A 161 16.72 6.27 0.38
C PRO A 161 15.71 5.33 -0.27
N ALA A 162 14.45 5.76 -0.40
CA ALA A 162 13.38 4.89 -0.89
C ALA A 162 13.67 4.31 -2.28
N GLU A 163 14.34 5.07 -3.16
CA GLU A 163 14.81 4.60 -4.48
C GLU A 163 15.69 3.35 -4.37
N ARG A 164 16.54 3.28 -3.35
CA ARG A 164 17.44 2.15 -3.11
C ARG A 164 16.66 0.93 -2.62
N LEU A 165 15.72 1.11 -1.68
CA LEU A 165 14.87 0.02 -1.23
C LEU A 165 14.04 -0.56 -2.38
N ILE A 166 13.41 0.30 -3.19
CA ILE A 166 12.58 -0.14 -4.33
C ILE A 166 13.41 -1.00 -5.29
N ARG A 167 14.66 -0.61 -5.58
CA ARG A 167 15.57 -1.43 -6.40
C ARG A 167 15.85 -2.79 -5.77
N GLN A 168 16.11 -2.85 -4.47
CA GLN A 168 16.38 -4.10 -3.76
C GLN A 168 15.17 -5.04 -3.83
N LEU A 169 13.96 -4.54 -3.59
CA LEU A 169 12.73 -5.32 -3.68
C LEU A 169 12.51 -5.87 -5.11
N VAL A 170 12.80 -5.06 -6.13
CA VAL A 170 12.70 -5.48 -7.54
C VAL A 170 13.73 -6.57 -7.86
N GLU A 171 14.97 -6.42 -7.39
CA GLU A 171 16.04 -7.42 -7.56
C GLU A 171 15.71 -8.75 -6.87
N GLU A 172 15.06 -8.72 -5.70
CA GLU A 172 14.61 -9.91 -4.98
C GLU A 172 13.62 -10.75 -5.79
N VAL A 173 12.66 -10.12 -6.46
CA VAL A 173 11.70 -10.82 -7.33
C VAL A 173 12.43 -11.58 -8.43
N TYR A 174 13.38 -10.93 -9.12
CA TYR A 174 14.13 -11.57 -10.19
C TYR A 174 14.99 -12.73 -9.69
N ARG A 175 15.61 -12.58 -8.51
CA ARG A 175 16.42 -13.64 -7.90
C ARG A 175 15.57 -14.87 -7.58
N ASN A 176 14.41 -14.68 -6.95
CA ASN A 176 13.56 -15.78 -6.50
C ASN A 176 12.80 -16.44 -7.66
N SER A 177 12.55 -15.72 -8.76
CA SER A 177 11.96 -16.29 -9.98
C SER A 177 12.84 -17.33 -10.67
N ALA A 178 14.17 -17.29 -10.46
CA ALA A 178 15.09 -18.28 -11.01
C ALA A 178 15.05 -19.62 -10.25
N ASP A 179 14.55 -19.62 -9.01
CA ASP A 179 14.64 -20.75 -8.08
C ASP A 179 13.29 -21.50 -7.88
N HIS A 180 12.16 -20.99 -8.38
CA HIS A 180 10.83 -21.53 -8.06
C HIS A 180 9.95 -21.93 -9.27
N THR A 181 9.31 -23.10 -9.14
CA THR A 181 8.20 -23.59 -9.97
C THR A 181 6.90 -22.87 -9.58
N PRO A 182 5.97 -22.57 -10.51
CA PRO A 182 4.80 -21.76 -10.22
C PRO A 182 3.86 -22.48 -9.24
N VAL A 183 3.68 -21.89 -8.06
CA VAL A 183 2.66 -22.30 -7.10
C VAL A 183 1.32 -21.74 -7.59
N ALA A 184 0.31 -22.60 -7.66
CA ALA A 184 -1.01 -22.28 -8.21
C ALA A 184 -1.70 -21.12 -7.48
N GLU A 185 -2.47 -20.35 -8.25
CA GLU A 185 -3.18 -19.14 -7.85
C GLU A 185 -4.28 -19.42 -6.79
N ASN A 186 -4.06 -18.99 -5.54
CA ASN A 186 -5.04 -19.06 -4.45
C ASN A 186 -5.88 -17.76 -4.35
N GLY A 187 -6.41 -17.26 -5.47
CA GLY A 187 -7.10 -15.97 -5.52
C GLY A 187 -8.30 -15.83 -4.56
N SER A 188 -9.05 -16.91 -4.31
CA SER A 188 -10.15 -16.91 -3.33
C SER A 188 -9.66 -16.80 -1.89
N GLU A 189 -8.58 -17.49 -1.52
CA GLU A 189 -8.02 -17.42 -0.16
C GLU A 189 -7.44 -16.03 0.14
N LEU A 190 -6.80 -15.39 -0.85
CA LEU A 190 -6.27 -14.03 -0.71
C LEU A 190 -7.40 -13.01 -0.55
N THR A 191 -8.53 -13.23 -1.23
CA THR A 191 -9.74 -12.42 -1.10
C THR A 191 -10.33 -12.51 0.31
N ASP A 192 -10.57 -13.73 0.80
CA ASP A 192 -11.10 -13.98 2.15
C ASP A 192 -10.17 -13.40 3.21
N ARG A 193 -8.86 -13.55 3.03
CA ARG A 193 -7.86 -12.96 3.92
C ARG A 193 -7.92 -11.43 3.92
N SER A 194 -8.06 -10.81 2.75
CA SER A 194 -8.14 -9.35 2.63
C SER A 194 -9.34 -8.78 3.40
N GLN A 195 -10.47 -9.49 3.38
CA GLN A 195 -11.66 -9.13 4.17
C GLN A 195 -11.39 -9.28 5.68
N MET A 196 -10.76 -10.37 6.11
CA MET A 196 -10.39 -10.57 7.52
C MET A 196 -9.42 -9.50 8.05
N ILE A 197 -8.44 -9.09 7.24
CA ILE A 197 -7.49 -8.02 7.59
C ILE A 197 -8.25 -6.70 7.79
N ARG A 198 -9.12 -6.34 6.84
CA ARG A 198 -9.96 -5.15 6.94
C ARG A 198 -10.81 -5.15 8.21
N HIS A 199 -11.49 -6.25 8.51
CA HIS A 199 -12.31 -6.38 9.73
C HIS A 199 -11.49 -6.18 11.00
N ARG A 200 -10.28 -6.76 11.07
CA ARG A 200 -9.38 -6.59 12.23
C ARG A 200 -8.91 -5.14 12.35
N LEU A 201 -8.52 -4.50 11.26
CA LEU A 201 -8.12 -3.10 11.27
C LEU A 201 -9.26 -2.21 11.78
N HIS A 202 -10.47 -2.41 11.25
CA HIS A 202 -11.66 -1.64 11.63
C HIS A 202 -12.10 -1.86 13.07
N SER A 203 -11.76 -2.99 13.70
CA SER A 203 -11.99 -3.18 15.14
C SER A 203 -11.09 -2.32 16.04
N LYS A 204 -10.06 -1.66 15.48
CA LYS A 204 -9.08 -0.83 16.20
C LYS A 204 -9.33 0.69 16.06
N ILE A 205 -10.30 1.11 15.25
CA ILE A 205 -10.64 2.52 14.95
C ILE A 205 -11.91 2.94 15.69
#